data_AF-A0A7C4TRX7-F1
#
_entry.id   AF-A0A7C4TRX7-F1
#
_cell.length_a   1.000
_cell.length_b   1.000
_cell.length_c   1.000
_cell.angle_alpha   90.00
_cell.angle_beta   90.00
_cell.angle_gamma   90.00
#
_symmetry.space_group_name_H-M   'P 1'
#
loop_
_entity.id
_entity.type
_entity.pdbx_description
1 polymer ?
#
loop_
_entity_poly.entity_id
_entity_poly.type
_entity_poly.pdbx_seq_one_letter_code
_entity_poly.pdbx_strand_id
1 'polypeptide(L)'
;MRPRGAWQALAGLMLLAASSASAQAPVQQERLRQRVDELVQWIAARSSYPSTVKRQPEFVFLSPEIIRHGFSNISLGYNVNTSSVRAAQVKGTIYLPDTFTLGRDDYMLLHELVHHLQDESGRSFECLAMREREAYELQTAFVTETGSGLVPNDMFMLMLRCDIR
;
A
#
# COMPACT_ATOMS: atom_id res chain seq x y z
N MET A 1 -2.67 -54.49 60.32
CA MET A 1 -3.57 -53.36 59.97
C MET A 1 -2.92 -52.56 58.85
N ARG A 2 -3.60 -52.43 57.69
CA ARG A 2 -3.28 -51.53 56.56
C ARG A 2 -4.15 -50.27 56.70
N PRO A 3 -3.72 -49.11 56.17
CA PRO A 3 -4.20 -48.67 54.84
C PRO A 3 -3.04 -48.19 53.95
N ARG A 4 -2.95 -48.59 52.67
CA ARG A 4 -3.65 -48.02 51.48
C ARG A 4 -3.35 -46.53 51.26
N GLY A 5 -2.26 -46.23 50.55
CA GLY A 5 -2.05 -44.96 49.86
C GLY A 5 -2.27 -45.19 48.37
N ALA A 6 -3.28 -44.52 47.81
CA ALA A 6 -3.76 -44.71 46.45
C ALA A 6 -3.05 -43.77 45.46
N TRP A 7 -2.81 -44.35 44.28
CA TRP A 7 -2.44 -43.74 43.02
C TRP A 7 -3.38 -42.59 42.64
N GLN A 8 -2.83 -41.43 42.24
CA GLN A 8 -3.37 -40.60 41.14
C GLN A 8 -2.23 -39.79 40.52
N ALA A 9 -1.72 -40.27 39.37
CA ALA A 9 -0.94 -39.46 38.45
C ALA A 9 -1.93 -38.59 37.67
N LEU A 10 -1.96 -37.29 37.95
CA LEU A 10 -2.67 -36.31 37.12
C LEU A 10 -1.82 -36.04 35.89
N ALA A 11 -2.13 -36.71 34.78
CA ALA A 11 -1.67 -36.34 33.46
C ALA A 11 -2.27 -34.97 33.11
N GLY A 12 -1.46 -33.91 33.26
CA GLY A 12 -1.81 -32.57 32.83
C GLY A 12 -1.92 -32.53 31.31
N LEU A 13 -3.15 -32.49 30.80
CA LEU A 13 -3.41 -32.15 29.40
C LEU A 13 -3.21 -30.63 29.24
N MET A 14 -1.96 -30.20 29.04
CA MET A 14 -1.71 -28.84 28.53
C MET A 14 -2.15 -28.81 27.06
N LEU A 15 -3.34 -28.27 26.79
CA LEU A 15 -3.66 -27.79 25.45
C LEU A 15 -2.68 -26.67 25.11
N LEU A 16 -1.68 -26.99 24.28
CA LEU A 16 -0.88 -26.00 23.58
C LEU A 16 -1.80 -25.26 22.61
N ALA A 17 -2.24 -24.06 23.00
CA ALA A 17 -2.77 -23.09 22.04
C ALA A 17 -1.61 -22.66 21.14
N ALA A 18 -1.43 -23.37 20.02
CA ALA A 18 -0.48 -23.00 18.99
C ALA A 18 -0.86 -21.61 18.44
N SER A 19 0.00 -20.62 18.70
CA SER A 19 -0.17 -19.24 18.27
C SER A 19 -0.26 -19.17 16.74
N SER A 20 -1.42 -18.78 16.22
CA SER A 20 -1.73 -18.70 14.78
C SER A 20 -0.99 -17.60 14.02
N ALA A 21 -0.11 -16.84 14.68
CA ALA A 21 0.56 -15.67 14.10
C ALA A 21 1.56 -16.03 12.98
N SER A 22 2.17 -17.22 13.00
CA SER A 22 3.23 -17.58 12.04
C SER A 22 2.71 -17.98 10.65
N ALA A 23 1.48 -18.53 10.54
CA ALA A 23 0.89 -18.91 9.26
C ALA A 23 0.15 -17.76 8.56
N GLN A 24 -0.19 -16.70 9.30
CA GLN A 24 -0.96 -15.56 8.81
C GLN A 24 -0.13 -14.66 7.89
N ALA A 25 1.16 -14.46 8.20
CA ALA A 25 2.03 -13.54 7.45
C ALA A 25 2.31 -14.00 6.00
N PRO A 26 2.64 -15.28 5.72
CA PRO A 26 2.82 -15.74 4.34
C PRO A 26 1.54 -15.62 3.49
N VAL A 27 0.38 -15.92 4.06
CA VAL A 27 -0.92 -15.82 3.35
C VAL A 27 -1.26 -14.37 3.04
N GLN A 28 -1.00 -13.44 3.98
CA GLN A 28 -1.22 -12.02 3.74
C GLN A 28 -0.29 -11.46 2.66
N GLN A 29 0.98 -11.89 2.65
CA GLN A 29 1.92 -11.52 1.59
C GLN A 29 1.48 -12.04 0.22
N GLU A 30 1.00 -13.28 0.13
CA GLU A 30 0.53 -13.84 -1.14
C GLU A 30 -0.72 -13.11 -1.66
N ARG A 31 -1.69 -12.83 -0.78
CA ARG A 31 -2.88 -12.03 -1.14
C ARG A 31 -2.51 -10.64 -1.62
N LEU A 32 -1.52 -10.00 -0.99
CA LEU A 32 -1.03 -8.69 -1.43
C LEU A 32 -0.39 -8.78 -2.81
N ARG A 33 0.46 -9.79 -3.06
CA ARG A 33 1.09 -10.00 -4.38
C ARG A 33 0.06 -10.23 -5.47
N GLN A 34 -0.90 -11.12 -5.24
CA GLN A 34 -2.00 -11.34 -6.18
C GLN A 34 -2.74 -10.03 -6.47
N ARG A 35 -3.02 -9.24 -5.43
CA ARG A 35 -3.70 -7.96 -5.61
C ARG A 35 -2.87 -6.94 -6.38
N VAL A 36 -1.55 -6.91 -6.19
CA VAL A 36 -0.64 -6.11 -7.00
C VAL A 36 -0.77 -6.48 -8.48
N ASP A 37 -0.74 -7.78 -8.81
CA ASP A 37 -0.86 -8.23 -10.20
C ASP A 37 -2.22 -7.83 -10.82
N GLU A 38 -3.31 -7.97 -10.06
CA GLU A 38 -4.65 -7.53 -10.48
C GLU A 38 -4.71 -6.02 -10.74
N LEU A 39 -4.16 -5.21 -9.83
CA LEU A 39 -4.16 -3.75 -9.97
C LEU A 39 -3.25 -3.29 -11.11
N VAL A 40 -2.09 -3.93 -11.33
CA VAL A 40 -1.19 -3.63 -12.45
C VAL A 40 -1.86 -3.96 -13.79
N GLN A 41 -2.58 -5.08 -13.89
CA GLN A 41 -3.38 -5.39 -15.08
C GLN A 41 -4.48 -4.35 -15.29
N TRP A 42 -5.15 -3.92 -14.22
CA TRP A 42 -6.16 -2.87 -14.30
C TRP A 42 -5.58 -1.54 -14.81
N ILE A 43 -4.39 -1.15 -14.31
CA ILE A 43 -3.66 0.05 -14.74
C ILE A 43 -3.30 -0.06 -16.22
N ALA A 44 -2.72 -1.18 -16.65
CA ALA A 44 -2.31 -1.40 -18.03
C ALA A 44 -3.48 -1.36 -19.02
N ALA A 45 -4.66 -1.83 -18.62
CA ALA A 45 -5.86 -1.76 -19.45
C ALA A 45 -6.38 -0.32 -19.68
N ARG A 46 -5.90 0.66 -18.90
CA ARG A 46 -6.36 2.08 -18.92
C ARG A 46 -5.23 3.08 -19.15
N SER A 47 -4.04 2.60 -19.47
CA SER A 47 -2.86 3.44 -19.65
C SER A 47 -1.91 2.83 -20.67
N SER A 48 -0.73 3.45 -20.85
CA SER A 48 0.36 2.88 -21.64
C SER A 48 1.37 2.09 -20.79
N TYR A 49 1.08 1.83 -19.51
CA TYR A 49 2.00 1.10 -18.64
C TYR A 49 1.99 -0.41 -18.90
N PRO A 50 3.09 -1.13 -18.60
CA PRO A 50 3.13 -2.58 -18.72
C PRO A 50 2.09 -3.28 -17.85
N SER A 51 1.58 -4.43 -18.31
CA SER A 51 0.66 -5.29 -17.55
C SER A 51 1.34 -6.18 -16.51
N THR A 52 2.66 -6.08 -16.36
CA THR A 52 3.45 -6.76 -15.34
C THR A 52 4.54 -5.84 -14.82
N VAL A 53 4.91 -6.00 -13.55
CA VAL A 53 6.09 -5.31 -12.97
C VAL A 53 7.37 -6.04 -13.37
N LYS A 54 8.43 -5.28 -13.69
CA LYS A 54 9.77 -5.82 -13.93
C LYS A 54 10.43 -6.25 -12.61
N ARG A 55 10.20 -5.48 -11.55
CA ARG A 55 10.70 -5.70 -10.20
C ARG A 55 9.51 -5.65 -9.25
N GLN A 56 9.36 -6.68 -8.43
CA GLN A 56 8.36 -6.67 -7.38
C GLN A 56 8.66 -5.55 -6.38
N PRO A 57 7.68 -4.69 -6.03
CA PRO A 57 7.88 -3.67 -5.02
C PRO A 57 8.07 -4.30 -3.64
N GLU A 58 8.92 -3.69 -2.82
CA GLU A 58 8.99 -4.01 -1.40
C GLU A 58 7.89 -3.26 -0.65
N PHE A 59 7.27 -3.89 0.35
CA PHE A 59 6.23 -3.27 1.15
C PHE A 59 6.70 -3.02 2.58
N VAL A 60 6.54 -1.78 3.04
CA VAL A 60 6.82 -1.38 4.42
C VAL A 60 5.56 -0.74 5.00
N PHE A 61 5.09 -1.30 6.11
CA PHE A 61 3.92 -0.79 6.82
C PHE A 61 4.38 0.08 8.00
N LEU A 62 3.97 1.34 8.02
CA LEU A 62 4.36 2.34 9.02
C LEU A 62 3.14 3.02 9.61
N SER A 63 3.26 3.62 10.79
CA SER A 63 2.17 4.45 11.30
C SER A 63 1.89 5.63 10.36
N PRO A 64 0.63 6.08 10.22
CA PRO A 64 0.29 7.24 9.38
C PRO A 64 1.09 8.51 9.73
N GLU A 65 1.46 8.67 11.00
CA GLU A 65 2.29 9.77 11.47
C GLU A 65 3.69 9.72 10.85
N ILE A 66 4.36 8.55 10.87
CA ILE A 66 5.69 8.38 10.28
C ILE A 66 5.63 8.66 8.77
N ILE A 67 4.59 8.18 8.08
CA ILE A 67 4.42 8.43 6.65
C ILE A 67 4.30 9.93 6.38
N ARG A 68 3.38 10.61 7.08
CA ARG A 68 3.16 12.05 6.91
C ARG A 68 4.44 12.84 7.15
N HIS A 69 5.15 12.59 8.25
CA HIS A 69 6.35 13.35 8.57
C HIS A 69 7.54 12.97 7.68
N GLY A 70 7.72 11.69 7.37
CA GLY A 70 8.85 11.18 6.58
C GLY A 70 8.77 11.54 5.10
N PHE A 71 7.57 11.57 4.52
CA PHE A 71 7.38 11.81 3.08
C PHE A 71 6.80 13.19 2.75
N SER A 72 6.49 14.01 3.76
CA SER A 72 6.08 15.41 3.60
C SER A 72 7.02 16.25 2.72
N ASN A 73 8.33 16.04 2.84
CA ASN A 73 9.35 16.79 2.09
C ASN A 73 9.72 16.16 0.74
N ILE A 74 9.39 14.88 0.55
CA ILE A 74 9.59 14.16 -0.72
C ILE A 74 8.43 14.48 -1.67
N SER A 75 7.24 14.70 -1.09
CA SER A 75 6.06 15.14 -1.80
C SER A 75 6.17 16.64 -2.07
N LEU A 76 6.41 16.96 -3.34
CA LEU A 76 5.75 18.05 -4.07
C LEU A 76 6.51 19.34 -4.35
N GLY A 77 7.49 19.81 -3.57
CA GLY A 77 8.10 21.13 -3.87
C GLY A 77 7.09 22.30 -3.91
N TYR A 78 5.84 22.04 -3.50
CA TYR A 78 4.74 22.97 -3.33
C TYR A 78 4.48 23.13 -1.84
N ASN A 79 4.04 24.32 -1.45
CA ASN A 79 3.60 24.64 -0.08
C ASN A 79 2.18 24.07 0.15
N VAL A 80 1.98 22.77 -0.11
CA VAL A 80 0.71 22.08 0.13
C VAL A 80 0.73 21.46 1.52
N ASN A 81 -0.43 21.50 2.19
CA ASN A 81 -0.61 20.90 3.50
C ASN A 81 -0.30 19.40 3.43
N THR A 82 0.84 19.01 4.00
CA THR A 82 1.40 17.65 3.99
C THR A 82 0.56 16.66 4.79
N SER A 83 -0.50 17.11 5.47
CA SER A 83 -1.45 16.27 6.20
C SER A 83 -2.19 15.25 5.35
N SER A 84 -2.13 15.35 4.02
CA SER A 84 -2.80 14.45 3.09
C SER A 84 -1.95 13.27 2.60
N VAL A 85 -0.65 13.23 2.89
CA VAL A 85 0.21 12.09 2.47
C VAL A 85 -0.16 10.87 3.31
N ARG A 86 -0.58 9.79 2.63
CA ARG A 86 -1.07 8.56 3.29
C ARG A 86 -0.34 7.30 2.87
N ALA A 87 0.34 7.34 1.72
CA ALA A 87 1.31 6.37 1.27
C ALA A 87 2.40 7.10 0.48
N ALA A 88 3.46 6.36 0.14
CA ALA A 88 4.49 6.85 -0.75
C ALA A 88 5.18 5.67 -1.45
N GLN A 89 5.64 5.90 -2.67
CA GLN A 89 6.58 5.05 -3.36
C GLN A 89 7.94 5.77 -3.46
N VAL A 90 9.00 5.10 -3.05
CA VAL A 90 10.38 5.61 -3.17
C VAL A 90 11.30 4.48 -3.58
N LYS A 91 11.95 4.61 -4.75
CA LYS A 91 13.00 3.70 -5.23
C LYS A 91 12.58 2.21 -5.25
N GLY A 92 11.32 1.93 -5.57
CA GLY A 92 10.78 0.58 -5.63
C GLY A 92 10.27 0.01 -4.30
N THR A 93 10.29 0.80 -3.23
CA THR A 93 9.62 0.47 -1.96
C THR A 93 8.31 1.26 -1.88
N ILE A 94 7.22 0.56 -1.56
CA ILE A 94 5.90 1.13 -1.31
C ILE A 94 5.66 1.14 0.20
N TYR A 95 5.42 2.33 0.73
CA TYR A 95 5.13 2.60 2.13
C TYR A 95 3.62 2.77 2.30
N LEU A 96 3.00 1.88 3.07
CA LEU A 96 1.56 1.88 3.36
C LEU A 96 1.33 2.10 4.86
N PRO A 97 0.17 2.65 5.26
CA PRO A 97 -0.14 2.78 6.68
C PRO A 97 -0.30 1.38 7.29
N ASP A 98 0.11 1.19 8.54
CA ASP A 98 -0.09 -0.05 9.30
C ASP A 98 -1.58 -0.40 9.51
N THR A 99 -2.48 0.57 9.31
CA THR A 99 -3.93 0.40 9.25
C THR A 99 -4.47 0.03 7.86
N PHE A 100 -3.60 -0.16 6.86
CA PHE A 100 -3.98 -0.50 5.49
C PHE A 100 -4.80 -1.79 5.44
N THR A 101 -5.89 -1.77 4.69
CA THR A 101 -6.76 -2.92 4.49
C THR A 101 -6.94 -3.18 3.00
N LEU A 102 -6.44 -4.34 2.55
CA LEU A 102 -6.60 -4.81 1.17
C LEU A 102 -8.08 -4.81 0.76
N GLY A 103 -8.39 -4.36 -0.45
CA GLY A 103 -9.76 -4.16 -0.93
C GLY A 103 -10.30 -2.77 -0.60
N ARG A 104 -10.27 -2.38 0.68
CA ARG A 104 -10.77 -1.07 1.13
C ARG A 104 -9.87 0.08 0.69
N ASP A 105 -8.56 -0.10 0.83
CA ASP A 105 -7.55 0.94 0.65
C ASP A 105 -6.79 0.81 -0.69
N ASP A 106 -7.30 0.00 -1.62
CA ASP A 106 -6.61 -0.31 -2.88
C ASP A 106 -6.39 0.90 -3.79
N TYR A 107 -7.20 1.94 -3.69
CA TYR A 107 -6.98 3.21 -4.42
C TYR A 107 -5.61 3.82 -4.10
N MET A 108 -5.15 3.68 -2.84
CA MET A 108 -3.86 4.17 -2.39
C MET A 108 -2.74 3.27 -2.91
N LEU A 109 -2.91 1.95 -2.81
CA LEU A 109 -1.96 1.00 -3.39
C LEU A 109 -1.82 1.19 -4.90
N LEU A 110 -2.93 1.39 -5.60
CA LEU A 110 -2.95 1.64 -7.05
C LEU A 110 -2.19 2.92 -7.40
N HIS A 111 -2.39 4.01 -6.65
CA HIS A 111 -1.64 5.26 -6.84
C HIS A 111 -0.13 5.02 -6.76
N GLU A 112 0.33 4.35 -5.71
CA GLU A 112 1.75 4.05 -5.53
C GLU A 112 2.29 3.05 -6.58
N LEU A 113 1.46 2.13 -7.07
CA LEU A 113 1.83 1.24 -8.17
C LEU A 113 2.00 1.99 -9.50
N VAL A 114 1.22 3.05 -9.74
CA VAL A 114 1.46 3.91 -10.92
C VAL A 114 2.84 4.56 -10.83
N HIS A 115 3.22 5.08 -9.66
CA HIS A 115 4.56 5.62 -9.43
C HIS A 115 5.66 4.58 -9.63
N HIS A 116 5.45 3.36 -9.16
CA HIS A 116 6.37 2.27 -9.42
C HIS A 116 6.53 1.97 -10.92
N LEU A 117 5.43 1.91 -11.67
CA LEU A 117 5.42 1.66 -13.11
C LEU A 117 6.02 2.83 -13.92
N GLN A 118 5.84 4.08 -13.45
CA GLN A 118 6.49 5.26 -13.99
C GLN A 118 8.02 5.11 -13.94
N ASP A 119 8.55 4.74 -12.77
CA ASP A 119 9.98 4.53 -12.56
C ASP A 119 10.50 3.35 -13.42
N GLU A 120 9.80 2.22 -13.45
CA GLU A 120 10.20 1.04 -14.23
C GLU A 120 10.16 1.23 -15.75
N SER A 121 9.27 2.10 -16.21
CA SER A 121 9.14 2.46 -17.62
C SER A 121 10.20 3.47 -18.04
N GLY A 122 11.00 4.01 -17.10
CA GLY A 122 11.95 5.07 -17.37
C GLY A 122 11.28 6.35 -17.86
N ARG A 123 10.00 6.56 -17.49
CA ARG A 123 9.28 7.78 -17.87
C ARG A 123 9.93 8.97 -17.17
N SER A 124 10.15 10.02 -17.93
CA SER A 124 10.55 11.32 -17.41
C SER A 124 9.37 12.28 -17.48
N PHE A 125 9.28 13.16 -16.50
CA PHE A 125 8.25 14.18 -16.41
C PHE A 125 8.93 15.53 -16.35
N GLU A 126 8.36 16.53 -17.01
CA GLU A 126 8.84 17.91 -16.96
C GLU A 126 8.82 18.45 -15.53
N CYS A 127 7.83 18.02 -14.74
CA CYS A 127 7.72 18.41 -13.34
C CYS A 127 6.99 17.32 -12.51
N LEU A 128 7.11 17.40 -11.18
CA LEU A 128 6.41 16.50 -10.26
C LEU A 128 4.89 16.54 -10.42
N ALA A 129 4.31 17.71 -10.69
CA ALA A 129 2.86 17.83 -10.84
C ALA A 129 2.30 17.01 -12.01
N MET A 130 3.05 16.82 -13.10
CA MET A 130 2.64 15.94 -14.19
C MET A 130 2.71 14.46 -13.79
N ARG A 131 3.78 14.07 -13.07
CA ARG A 131 3.93 12.72 -12.53
C ARG A 131 2.74 12.33 -11.64
N GLU A 132 2.39 13.23 -10.72
CA GLU A 132 1.26 13.06 -9.80
C GLU A 132 -0.09 13.06 -10.53
N ARG A 133 -0.28 13.96 -11.50
CA ARG A 133 -1.54 14.07 -12.26
C ARG A 133 -1.94 12.75 -12.89
N GLU A 134 -1.01 12.05 -13.54
CA GLU A 134 -1.30 10.74 -14.13
C GLU A 134 -1.72 9.69 -13.10
N ALA A 135 -1.04 9.65 -11.94
CA ALA A 135 -1.37 8.71 -10.87
C ALA A 135 -2.78 9.00 -10.30
N TYR A 136 -3.10 10.27 -10.07
CA TYR A 136 -4.40 10.70 -9.58
C TYR A 136 -5.54 10.50 -10.58
N GLU A 137 -5.28 10.66 -11.88
CA GLU A 137 -6.27 10.36 -12.93
C GLU A 137 -6.66 8.88 -12.92
N LEU A 138 -5.66 7.98 -12.82
CA LEU A 138 -5.91 6.54 -12.70
C LEU A 138 -6.58 6.17 -11.36
N GLN A 139 -6.18 6.79 -10.25
CA GLN A 139 -6.85 6.61 -8.96
C GLN A 139 -8.32 7.04 -9.04
N THR A 140 -8.60 8.19 -9.65
CA THR A 140 -9.97 8.70 -9.80
C THR A 140 -10.80 7.73 -10.63
N ALA A 141 -10.29 7.28 -11.77
CA ALA A 141 -10.96 6.29 -12.60
C ALA A 141 -11.26 4.99 -11.84
N PHE A 142 -10.31 4.50 -11.02
CA PHE A 142 -10.50 3.31 -10.21
C PHE A 142 -11.61 3.49 -9.17
N VAL A 143 -11.59 4.61 -8.43
CA VAL A 143 -12.60 4.89 -7.41
C VAL A 143 -13.98 5.08 -8.06
N THR A 144 -14.06 5.74 -9.22
CA THR A 144 -15.32 5.90 -9.97
C THR A 144 -15.90 4.56 -10.43
N GLU A 145 -15.05 3.64 -10.91
CA GLU A 145 -15.50 2.33 -11.40
C GLU A 145 -15.89 1.37 -10.26
N THR A 146 -15.13 1.37 -9.17
CA THR A 146 -15.30 0.39 -8.08
C THR A 146 -16.17 0.88 -6.93
N GLY A 147 -16.41 2.20 -6.85
CA GLY A 147 -17.06 2.84 -5.71
C GLY A 147 -16.23 2.76 -4.41
N SER A 148 -14.97 2.34 -4.48
CA SER A 148 -14.13 2.04 -3.31
C SER A 148 -12.94 2.99 -3.25
N GLY A 149 -12.86 3.76 -2.16
CA GLY A 149 -11.73 4.62 -1.87
C GLY A 149 -12.07 6.11 -1.85
N LEU A 150 -11.05 6.94 -1.99
CA LEU A 150 -11.16 8.39 -1.97
C LEU A 150 -10.63 8.95 -3.28
N VAL A 151 -11.38 9.86 -3.89
CA VAL A 151 -10.87 10.69 -5.00
C VAL A 151 -9.98 11.80 -4.42
N PRO A 152 -8.92 12.21 -5.14
CA PRO A 152 -8.18 13.42 -4.79
C PRO A 152 -9.14 14.61 -4.78
N ASN A 153 -8.92 15.57 -3.88
CA ASN A 153 -9.78 16.74 -3.85
C ASN A 153 -9.51 17.64 -5.06
N ASP A 154 -10.55 18.21 -5.66
CA ASP A 154 -10.44 19.01 -6.88
C ASP A 154 -9.50 20.22 -6.71
N MET A 155 -9.49 20.83 -5.52
CA MET A 155 -8.60 21.95 -5.22
C MET A 155 -7.13 21.55 -5.29
N PHE A 156 -6.79 20.37 -4.78
CA PHE A 156 -5.47 19.77 -4.83
C PHE A 156 -5.08 19.47 -6.27
N MET A 157 -5.99 18.91 -7.07
CA MET A 157 -5.76 18.69 -8.50
C MET A 157 -5.52 20.00 -9.29
N LEU A 158 -6.16 21.10 -8.88
CA LEU A 158 -5.93 22.44 -9.44
C LEU A 158 -4.60 23.08 -9.00
N MET A 159 -4.11 22.70 -7.81
CA MET A 159 -2.83 23.14 -7.27
C MET A 159 -1.63 22.35 -7.81
N LEU A 160 -1.85 21.15 -8.37
CA LEU A 160 -0.83 20.43 -9.14
C LEU A 160 -0.51 21.18 -10.45
N ARG A 161 0.40 22.14 -10.37
CA ARG A 161 0.89 22.95 -11.50
C ARG A 161 2.39 22.84 -11.57
N CYS A 162 2.98 22.67 -12.75
CA CYS A 162 4.43 22.80 -12.86
C CYS A 162 4.83 24.25 -12.53
N ASP A 163 5.60 24.45 -11.46
CA ASP A 163 6.36 25.70 -11.31
C ASP A 163 7.53 25.63 -12.31
N ILE A 164 7.31 26.17 -13.51
CA ILE A 164 8.39 26.40 -14.48
C ILE A 164 9.20 27.57 -13.91
N ARG A 165 10.34 27.27 -13.27
CA ARG A 165 11.36 28.26 -12.92
C ARG A 165 12.46 28.29 -13.95
#